data_AF-A0A2N0HDB8-F1
#
_entry.id   AF-A0A2N0HDB8-F1
#
_cell.length_a   1.000
_cell.length_b   1.000
_cell.length_c   1.000
_cell.angle_alpha   90.00
_cell.angle_beta   90.00
_cell.angle_gamma   90.00
#
_symmetry.space_group_name_H-M   'P 1'
#
loop_
_entity.id
_entity.type
_entity.pdbx_description
1 polymer ?
#
loop_
_entity_poly.entity_id
_entity_poly.type
_entity_poly.pdbx_seq_one_letter_code
_entity_poly.pdbx_strand_id
1 'polypeptide(L)'
;MNVFEFFKSTLFINLSVCLVCLLFGNIDSLFFIFASFGFMISIFYKEIYRKSDYLFYANNGISKMKLIISSYFCTLSLSILGMILFFYIKKLF
;
A
#
# COMPACT_ATOMS: atom_id res chain seq x y z
N MET A 1 12.16 4.51 -15.64
CA MET A 1 10.74 4.77 -15.35
C MET A 1 10.25 3.69 -14.39
N ASN A 2 9.94 4.07 -13.14
CA ASN A 2 9.94 3.11 -12.04
C ASN A 2 8.54 2.79 -11.55
N VAL A 3 8.15 1.52 -11.69
CA VAL A 3 6.99 0.91 -11.00
C VAL A 3 7.04 1.18 -9.48
N PHE A 4 8.26 1.29 -8.93
CA PHE A 4 8.47 1.66 -7.54
C PHE A 4 7.96 3.06 -7.17
N GLU A 5 7.96 4.04 -8.09
CA GLU A 5 7.38 5.36 -7.82
C GLU A 5 5.87 5.30 -7.69
N PHE A 6 5.22 4.51 -8.55
CA PHE A 6 3.79 4.25 -8.43
C PHE A 6 3.48 3.63 -7.06
N PHE A 7 4.27 2.63 -6.64
CA PHE A 7 4.14 2.02 -5.32
C PHE A 7 4.32 3.03 -4.17
N LYS A 8 5.35 3.89 -4.20
CA LYS A 8 5.56 4.93 -3.17
C LYS A 8 4.33 5.82 -3.00
N SER A 9 3.72 6.23 -4.10
CA SER A 9 2.51 7.07 -4.04
C SER A 9 1.30 6.34 -3.46
N THR A 10 1.16 5.03 -3.70
CA THR A 10 0.13 4.21 -3.03
C THR A 10 0.42 4.03 -1.54
N LEU A 11 1.70 3.87 -1.18
CA LEU A 11 2.13 3.63 0.20
C LEU A 11 1.80 4.82 1.12
N PHE A 12 1.97 6.05 0.65
CA PHE A 12 1.64 7.25 1.44
C PHE A 12 0.16 7.30 1.82
N ILE A 13 -0.73 7.01 0.87
CA ILE A 13 -2.18 6.97 1.11
C ILE A 13 -2.52 5.81 2.04
N ASN A 14 -1.94 4.63 1.80
CA ASN A 14 -2.15 3.43 2.62
C ASN A 14 -1.80 3.70 4.09
N LEU A 15 -0.61 4.26 4.34
CA LEU A 15 -0.19 4.64 5.69
C LEU A 15 -1.13 5.67 6.33
N SER A 16 -1.61 6.64 5.57
CA SER A 16 -2.58 7.62 6.06
C SER A 16 -3.89 6.95 6.50
N VAL A 17 -4.39 6.00 5.72
CA VAL A 17 -5.58 5.21 6.06
C VAL A 17 -5.33 4.38 7.32
N CYS A 18 -4.18 3.70 7.41
CA CYS A 18 -3.82 2.91 8.58
C CYS A 18 -3.73 3.76 9.86
N LEU A 19 -3.18 4.97 9.78
CA LEU A 19 -3.13 5.91 10.91
C LEU A 19 -4.53 6.30 11.39
N VAL A 20 -5.47 6.54 10.47
CA VAL A 20 -6.86 6.81 10.84
C VAL A 20 -7.52 5.58 11.45
N CYS A 21 -7.31 4.39 10.88
CA CYS A 21 -7.86 3.14 11.42
C CYS A 21 -7.32 2.80 12.81
N LEU A 22 -6.07 3.16 13.13
CA LEU A 22 -5.51 3.01 14.47
C LEU A 22 -6.29 3.77 15.55
N LEU A 23 -6.99 4.85 15.20
CA LEU A 23 -7.84 5.57 16.16
C LEU A 23 -9.04 4.74 16.64
N PHE A 24 -9.43 3.73 15.87
CA PHE A 24 -10.61 2.89 16.12
C PHE A 24 -10.28 1.43 16.40
N GLY A 25 -9.03 1.01 16.26
CA GLY A 25 -8.60 -0.39 16.33
C GLY A 25 -7.28 -0.58 17.08
N ASN A 26 -6.87 -1.85 17.19
CA ASN A 26 -5.62 -2.22 17.86
C ASN A 26 -4.45 -2.29 16.86
N ILE A 27 -3.23 -2.14 17.37
CA ILE A 27 -1.99 -2.26 16.57
C ILE A 27 -1.92 -3.60 15.85
N ASP A 28 -2.42 -4.67 16.45
CA ASP A 28 -2.43 -6.01 15.83
C ASP A 28 -3.26 -6.05 14.52
N SER A 29 -4.28 -5.19 14.40
CA SER A 29 -5.11 -5.10 13.19
C SER A 29 -4.46 -4.27 12.06
N LEU A 30 -3.41 -3.51 12.37
CA LEU A 30 -2.77 -2.59 11.42
C LEU A 30 -2.24 -3.31 10.19
N PHE A 31 -1.58 -4.45 10.37
CA PHE A 31 -0.99 -5.21 9.26
C PHE A 31 -2.06 -5.75 8.32
N PHE A 32 -3.16 -6.26 8.88
CA PHE A 32 -4.29 -6.73 8.07
C PHE A 32 -4.94 -5.58 7.28
N ILE A 33 -5.16 -4.43 7.94
CA ILE A 33 -5.74 -3.23 7.31
C ILE A 33 -4.81 -2.69 6.23
N PHE A 34 -3.50 -2.62 6.48
CA PHE A 34 -2.48 -2.16 5.54
C PHE A 34 -2.44 -3.02 4.27
N ALA A 35 -2.48 -4.34 4.43
CA ALA A 35 -2.51 -5.28 3.31
C ALA A 35 -3.82 -5.22 2.52
N SER A 36 -4.96 -4.98 3.18
CA SER A 36 -6.29 -5.03 2.57
C SER A 36 -6.87 -3.64 2.31
N PHE A 37 -7.62 -3.10 3.26
CA PHE A 37 -8.43 -1.90 3.12
C PHE A 37 -7.61 -0.65 2.75
N GLY A 38 -6.43 -0.49 3.37
CA GLY A 38 -5.53 0.61 3.07
C GLY A 38 -4.99 0.57 1.64
N PHE A 39 -4.70 -0.63 1.12
CA PHE A 39 -4.35 -0.79 -0.30
C PHE A 39 -5.53 -0.48 -1.22
N MET A 40 -6.73 -1.00 -0.91
CA MET A 40 -7.93 -0.74 -1.70
C MET A 40 -8.25 0.75 -1.80
N ILE A 41 -8.20 1.49 -0.69
CA ILE A 41 -8.41 2.95 -0.70
C ILE A 41 -7.32 3.64 -1.52
N SER A 42 -6.07 3.19 -1.45
CA SER A 42 -4.97 3.78 -2.22
C SER A 42 -5.19 3.66 -3.73
N ILE A 43 -5.68 2.50 -4.19
CA ILE A 43 -6.07 2.32 -5.60
C ILE A 43 -7.30 3.17 -5.92
N PHE A 44 -8.34 3.13 -5.08
CA PHE A 44 -9.57 3.89 -5.30
C PHE A 44 -9.32 5.41 -5.40
N TYR A 45 -8.46 5.95 -4.53
CA TYR A 45 -8.00 7.33 -4.62
C TYR A 45 -7.36 7.64 -5.97
N LYS A 46 -6.48 6.75 -6.47
CA LYS A 46 -5.86 6.95 -7.78
C LYS A 46 -6.86 6.85 -8.93
N GLU A 47 -7.83 5.94 -8.84
CA GLU A 47 -8.89 5.82 -9.85
C GLU A 47 -9.75 7.08 -9.96
N ILE A 48 -10.02 7.77 -8.84
CA ILE A 48 -10.84 8.98 -8.85
C ILE A 48 -10.01 10.21 -9.20
N TYR A 49 -8.89 10.41 -8.50
CA TYR A 49 -8.19 11.69 -8.49
C TYR A 49 -6.92 11.72 -9.35
N ARG A 50 -6.36 10.55 -9.72
CA ARG A 50 -5.07 10.48 -10.45
C ARG A 50 -5.10 9.57 -11.67
N LYS A 51 -6.17 9.66 -12.47
CA LYS A 51 -6.29 8.94 -13.75
C LYS A 51 -5.13 9.23 -14.73
N SER A 52 -4.59 10.45 -14.67
CA SER A 52 -3.44 10.88 -15.49
C SER A 52 -2.19 10.04 -15.22
N ASP A 53 -1.99 9.55 -14.00
CA ASP A 53 -0.85 8.68 -13.68
C ASP A 53 -0.92 7.40 -14.51
N TYR A 54 -2.10 6.77 -14.61
CA TYR A 54 -2.27 5.56 -15.41
C TYR A 54 -2.02 5.80 -16.90
N LEU A 55 -2.43 6.96 -17.44
CA LEU A 55 -2.15 7.33 -18.83
C LEU A 55 -0.65 7.52 -19.07
N PHE A 56 0.06 8.15 -18.13
CA PHE A 56 1.50 8.31 -18.20
C PHE A 56 2.23 6.97 -18.26
N TYR A 57 1.86 6.01 -17.40
CA TYR A 57 2.47 4.67 -17.44
C TYR A 57 2.06 3.85 -18.66
N ALA A 58 0.82 3.98 -19.12
CA ALA A 58 0.34 3.31 -20.33
C ALA A 58 1.08 3.79 -21.58
N ASN A 59 1.32 5.10 -21.71
CA ASN A 59 2.12 5.68 -22.80
C ASN A 59 3.56 5.17 -22.84
N ASN A 60 4.05 4.65 -21.71
CA ASN A 60 5.38 4.05 -21.59
C ASN A 60 5.35 2.51 -21.59
N GLY A 61 4.26 1.90 -22.06
CA GLY A 61 4.15 0.46 -22.27
C GLY A 61 3.86 -0.37 -21.01
N ILE A 62 3.60 0.27 -19.87
CA ILE A 62 3.26 -0.43 -18.63
C ILE A 62 1.74 -0.47 -18.47
N SER A 63 1.19 -1.68 -18.41
CA SER A 63 -0.25 -1.85 -18.22
C SER A 63 -0.68 -1.54 -16.77
N LYS A 64 -1.89 -1.03 -16.63
CA LYS A 64 -2.54 -0.75 -15.34
C LYS A 64 -2.52 -1.96 -14.39
N MET A 65 -2.82 -3.15 -14.91
CA MET A 65 -2.83 -4.38 -14.10
C MET A 65 -1.43 -4.71 -13.56
N LYS A 66 -0.36 -4.50 -14.35
CA LYS A 66 1.01 -4.69 -13.86
C LYS A 66 1.34 -3.74 -12.72
N LEU A 67 0.91 -2.48 -12.77
CA LEU A 67 1.11 -1.51 -11.70
C LEU A 67 0.38 -1.92 -10.41
N ILE A 68 -0.90 -2.31 -10.52
CA ILE A 68 -1.70 -2.70 -9.36
C ILE A 68 -1.13 -3.96 -8.71
N ILE A 69 -0.84 -5.01 -9.49
CA ILE A 69 -0.31 -6.29 -8.99
C ILE A 69 1.06 -6.08 -8.34
N SER A 70 1.98 -5.37 -8.99
CA SER A 70 3.31 -5.10 -8.42
C SER A 70 3.24 -4.28 -7.13
N SER A 71 2.36 -3.28 -7.08
CA SER A 71 2.16 -2.47 -5.87
C SER A 71 1.54 -3.27 -4.74
N TYR A 72 0.59 -4.15 -5.07
CA TYR A 72 0.00 -5.06 -4.09
C TYR A 72 1.03 -6.02 -3.54
N PHE A 73 1.88 -6.59 -4.40
CA PHE A 73 2.97 -7.47 -3.98
C PHE A 73 3.93 -6.77 -3.02
N CYS A 74 4.38 -5.55 -3.35
CA CYS A 74 5.21 -4.75 -2.45
C CYS A 74 4.50 -4.42 -1.13
N THR A 75 3.20 -4.13 -1.16
CA THR A 75 2.39 -3.86 0.04
C THR A 75 2.34 -5.10 0.94
N LEU A 76 2.08 -6.28 0.37
CA LEU A 76 2.09 -7.55 1.10
C LEU A 76 3.47 -7.84 1.70
N SER A 77 4.55 -7.66 0.93
CA SER A 77 5.91 -7.86 1.43
C SER A 77 6.20 -6.96 2.63
N LEU A 78 5.86 -5.66 2.54
CA LEU A 78 6.03 -4.74 3.67
C LEU A 78 5.15 -5.10 4.87
N SER A 79 3.92 -5.55 4.64
CA SER A 79 3.01 -5.98 5.71
C SER A 79 3.59 -7.17 6.48
N ILE A 80 4.10 -8.17 5.78
CA ILE A 80 4.71 -9.37 6.37
C ILE A 80 5.98 -8.98 7.14
N LEU A 81 6.86 -8.17 6.54
CA LEU A 81 8.07 -7.67 7.19
C LEU A 81 7.73 -6.88 8.47
N GLY A 82 6.74 -5.98 8.40
CA GLY A 82 6.28 -5.23 9.56
C GLY A 82 5.74 -6.12 10.67
N MET A 83 4.97 -7.16 10.32
CA MET A 83 4.43 -8.13 11.27
C MET A 83 5.56 -8.91 11.96
N ILE A 84 6.54 -9.40 11.21
CA ILE A 84 7.72 -10.11 11.75
C ILE A 84 8.49 -9.22 12.72
N LEU A 85 8.77 -7.96 12.33
CA LEU A 85 9.46 -6.99 13.17
C LEU A 85 8.69 -6.71 14.46
N PHE A 86 7.38 -6.55 14.37
CA PHE A 86 6.53 -6.31 15.53
C PHE A 86 6.54 -7.48 16.52
N PHE A 87 6.47 -8.73 16.03
CA PHE A 87 6.61 -9.91 16.89
C PHE A 87 7.99 -9.99 17.55
N TYR A 88 9.04 -9.65 16.81
CA TYR A 88 10.40 -9.66 17.35
C TYR A 88 10.58 -8.61 18.46
N ILE A 89 10.05 -7.40 18.27
CA ILE A 89 10.05 -6.33 19.29
C ILE A 89 9.25 -6.76 20.52
N LYS A 90 8.03 -7.29 20.34
CA LYS A 90 7.18 -7.81 21.44
C LYS A 90 7.84 -8.96 22.23
N LYS A 91 8.83 -9.65 21.66
CA LYS A 91 9.56 -10.72 22.34
C LYS A 91 10.74 -10.19 23.15
N LEU A 92 11.33 -9.06 22.75
CA LEU A 92 12.51 -8.48 23.38
C LEU A 92 12.19 -7.61 24.61
N PHE A 93 11.01 -7.01 24.66
CA PHE A 93 10.51 -6.16 25.74
C PHE A 93 9.33 -6.81 26.44
#